data_AF-A0A9D7QKR2-F1
#
_entry.id   AF-A0A9D7QKR2-F1
#
_cell.length_a   1.000
_cell.length_b   1.000
_cell.length_c   1.000
_cell.angle_alpha   90.00
_cell.angle_beta   90.00
_cell.angle_gamma   90.00
#
_symmetry.space_group_name_H-M   'P 1'
#
loop_
_entity.id
_entity.type
_entity.pdbx_description
1 polymer ?
#
loop_
_entity_poly.entity_id
_entity_poly.type
_entity_poly.pdbx_seq_one_letter_code
_entity_poly.pdbx_strand_id
1 'polypeptide(L)' 'MSDWRAIVGMNVRKHRQRAGLTQEQLAFASEIDLTYVGGIERGRRNPSVLVLVRIAQALEIEPATLLVRS' A
#
# COMPACT_ATOMS: atom_id res chain seq x y z
N MET A 1 -10.10 18.54 -5.52
CA MET A 1 -9.64 17.23 -6.05
C MET A 1 -9.50 16.27 -4.89
N SER A 2 -9.92 15.01 -5.03
CA SER A 2 -9.79 14.00 -3.96
C SER A 2 -8.31 13.70 -3.68
N ASP A 3 -7.93 13.50 -2.43
CA ASP A 3 -6.57 13.10 -2.07
C ASP A 3 -6.34 11.62 -2.38
N TRP A 4 -5.75 11.34 -3.54
CA TRP A 4 -5.44 9.98 -3.99
C TRP A 4 -4.45 9.25 -3.09
N ARG A 5 -3.61 9.96 -2.32
CA ARG A 5 -2.70 9.31 -1.36
C ARG A 5 -3.47 8.68 -0.21
N ALA A 6 -4.55 9.32 0.23
CA ALA A 6 -5.43 8.78 1.26
C ALA A 6 -6.18 7.53 0.76
N ILE A 7 -6.68 7.57 -0.48
CA ILE A 7 -7.35 6.42 -1.12
C ILE A 7 -6.39 5.23 -1.22
N VAL A 8 -5.20 5.44 -1.78
CA VAL A 8 -4.16 4.42 -1.92
C VAL A 8 -3.78 3.87 -0.54
N GLY A 9 -3.50 4.74 0.43
CA GLY A 9 -3.11 4.33 1.78
C GLY A 9 -4.16 3.47 2.47
N MET A 10 -5.44 3.83 2.33
CA MET A 10 -6.56 3.05 2.84
C MET A 10 -6.64 1.67 2.17
N ASN A 11 -6.48 1.59 0.85
CA ASN A 11 -6.52 0.33 0.12
C ASN A 11 -5.34 -0.57 0.49
N VAL A 12 -4.12 -0.03 0.58
CA VAL A 12 -2.94 -0.79 1.05
C VAL A 12 -3.20 -1.37 2.43
N ARG A 13 -3.67 -0.55 3.39
CA ARG A 13 -3.97 -1.00 4.76
C ARG A 13 -5.05 -2.09 4.77
N LYS A 14 -6.13 -1.90 4.02
CA LYS A 14 -7.25 -2.84 3.91
C LYS A 14 -6.78 -4.21 3.40
N HIS A 15 -6.02 -4.23 2.31
CA HIS A 15 -5.54 -5.48 1.72
C HIS A 15 -4.45 -6.14 2.58
N ARG A 16 -3.56 -5.36 3.19
CA ARG A 16 -2.59 -5.87 4.17
C ARG A 16 -3.26 -6.58 5.35
N GLN A 17 -4.29 -5.97 5.94
CA GLN A 17 -5.04 -6.58 7.04
C GLN A 17 -5.77 -7.85 6.62
N ARG A 18 -6.33 -7.89 5.40
CA ARG A 18 -6.94 -9.10 4.83
C ARG A 18 -5.94 -10.23 4.61
N ALA A 19 -4.71 -9.89 4.23
CA ALA A 19 -3.61 -10.84 4.10
C ALA A 19 -3.00 -11.26 5.45
N GLY A 20 -3.47 -10.71 6.58
CA GLY A 20 -2.96 -11.05 7.92
C GLY A 20 -1.54 -10.54 8.21
N LEU A 21 -1.02 -9.60 7.41
CA LEU A 21 0.36 -9.12 7.52
C LEU A 21 0.47 -7.92 8.47
N THR A 22 1.57 -7.80 9.22
CA THR A 22 1.99 -6.56 9.88
C THR A 22 2.59 -5.57 8.86
N GLN A 23 2.82 -4.31 9.27
CA GLN A 23 3.49 -3.35 8.39
C GLN A 23 4.94 -3.77 8.09
N GLU A 24 5.63 -4.36 9.06
CA GLU A 24 6.98 -4.92 8.94
C GLU A 24 7.01 -6.07 7.94
N GLN A 25 6.03 -6.97 8.00
CA GLN A 25 5.93 -8.08 7.05
C GLN A 25 5.66 -7.59 5.63
N LEU A 26 4.77 -6.61 5.45
CA LEU A 26 4.53 -6.01 4.14
C LEU A 26 5.77 -5.26 3.63
N ALA A 27 6.45 -4.51 4.49
CA ALA A 27 7.68 -3.78 4.15
C ALA A 27 8.76 -4.75 3.65
N PHE A 28 8.95 -5.86 4.37
CA PHE A 28 9.86 -6.93 3.97
C PHE A 28 9.46 -7.55 2.62
N ALA A 29 8.20 -7.99 2.48
CA ALA A 29 7.73 -8.67 1.27
C ALA A 29 7.71 -7.78 0.02
N SER A 30 7.51 -6.47 0.18
CA SER A 30 7.58 -5.49 -0.91
C SER A 30 8.95 -4.82 -1.04
N GLU A 31 9.92 -5.25 -0.22
CA GLU A 31 11.29 -4.74 -0.10
C GLU A 31 11.36 -3.19 -0.13
N ILE A 32 10.55 -2.58 0.72
CA ILE A 32 10.56 -1.13 1.00
C ILE A 32 10.70 -0.89 2.51
N ASP A 33 11.07 0.33 2.87
CA ASP A 33 11.23 0.71 4.27
C ASP A 33 9.90 0.68 5.06
N LEU A 34 9.94 0.20 6.30
CA LEU A 34 8.79 0.14 7.21
C LEU A 34 8.13 1.50 7.41
N THR A 35 8.92 2.55 7.63
CA THR A 35 8.39 3.91 7.83
C THR A 35 7.74 4.44 6.56
N TYR A 36 8.17 3.96 5.39
CA TYR A 36 7.56 4.26 4.11
C TYR A 36 6.21 3.57 3.97
N VAL A 37 6.08 2.27 4.31
CA VAL A 37 4.77 1.57 4.39
C VAL A 37 3.81 2.32 5.30
N GLY A 38 4.22 2.60 6.55
CA GLY A 38 3.37 3.32 7.49
C GLY A 38 3.04 4.75 7.04
N GLY A 39 3.93 5.39 6.27
CA GLY A 39 3.68 6.68 5.63
C GLY A 39 2.65 6.61 4.50
N ILE A 40 2.70 5.56 3.67
CA ILE A 40 1.73 5.29 2.61
C ILE A 40 0.36 5.02 3.22
N GLU A 41 0.24 4.14 4.21
CA GLU A 41 -1.05 3.79 4.84
C GLU A 41 -1.76 4.98 5.50
N ARG A 42 -1.00 6.00 5.93
CA ARG A 42 -1.53 7.25 6.50
C ARG A 42 -1.76 8.36 5.47
N GLY A 43 -1.54 8.09 4.18
CA GLY A 43 -1.65 9.08 3.10
C GLY A 43 -0.58 10.17 3.12
N ARG A 44 0.50 10.00 3.90
CA ARG A 44 1.58 10.99 4.06
C ARG A 44 2.67 10.85 2.99
N ARG A 45 2.66 9.77 2.22
CA ARG A 45 3.61 9.50 1.14
C ARG A 45 2.89 9.37 -0.20
N ASN A 46 3.57 9.77 -1.26
CA ASN A 46 3.15 9.51 -2.63
C ASN A 46 4.06 8.39 -3.18
N PRO A 47 3.63 7.12 -3.17
CA PRO A 47 4.43 6.03 -3.70
C PRO A 47 4.60 6.19 -5.22
N SER A 48 5.78 5.84 -5.73
CA SER A 48 5.97 5.69 -7.17
C SER A 48 5.14 4.51 -7.69
N VAL A 49 4.91 4.46 -9.01
CA VAL A 49 4.19 3.34 -9.63
C VAL A 49 4.88 2.00 -9.36
N LEU A 50 6.21 1.95 -9.38
CA LEU A 50 6.96 0.71 -9.09
C LEU A 50 6.76 0.25 -7.64
N VAL A 51 6.70 1.17 -6.68
CA VAL A 51 6.40 0.82 -5.28
C VAL A 51 4.98 0.28 -5.16
N LEU A 52 4.00 0.88 -5.84
CA LEU A 52 2.62 0.38 -5.86
C LEU A 52 2.54 -1.05 -6.41
N VAL A 53 3.27 -1.33 -7.51
CA VAL A 53 3.34 -2.67 -8.10
C VAL A 53 3.95 -3.67 -7.10
N ARG A 54 5.07 -3.33 -6.45
CA ARG A 54 5.71 -4.20 -5.45
C ARG A 54 4.81 -4.49 -4.26
N ILE A 55 4.10 -3.47 -3.75
CA ILE A 55 3.10 -3.64 -2.68
C ILE A 55 1.96 -4.55 -3.15
N ALA A 56 1.44 -4.34 -4.35
CA ALA A 56 0.34 -5.15 -4.88
C ALA A 56 0.76 -6.62 -5.07
N GLN A 57 1.97 -6.86 -5.59
CA GLN A 57 2.56 -8.20 -5.72
C GLN A 57 2.73 -8.87 -4.36
N ALA A 58 3.28 -8.17 -3.36
CA ALA A 58 3.42 -8.67 -1.99
C ALA A 58 2.07 -8.97 -1.31
N LEU A 59 0.99 -8.33 -1.76
CA LEU A 59 -0.38 -8.56 -1.30
C LEU A 59 -1.17 -9.52 -2.19
N GLU A 60 -0.54 -10.09 -3.23
CA GLU A 60 -1.16 -10.99 -4.21
C GLU A 60 -2.44 -10.43 -4.87
N ILE A 61 -2.40 -9.14 -5.24
CA ILE A 61 -3.50 -8.45 -5.92
C ILE A 61 -3.03 -7.69 -7.16
N GLU A 62 -3.98 -7.36 -8.04
CA GLU A 62 -3.74 -6.45 -9.16
C GLU A 62 -3.43 -5.03 -8.69
N PRO A 63 -2.39 -4.34 -9.22
CA PRO A 63 -2.03 -2.98 -8.79
C PRO A 63 -3.16 -1.96 -8.90
N ALA A 64 -4.04 -2.11 -9.90
CA ALA A 64 -5.22 -1.25 -10.09
C ALA A 64 -6.17 -1.26 -8.88
N THR A 65 -6.20 -2.35 -8.11
CA THR A 65 -7.02 -2.49 -6.90
C THR A 65 -6.68 -1.42 -5.86
N LEU A 66 -5.43 -0.95 -5.82
CA LEU A 66 -4.99 0.09 -4.89
C LEU A 66 -5.54 1.48 -5.24
N LEU A 67 -6.11 1.67 -6.44
CA LEU A 67 -6.63 2.94 -6.94
C LEU A 67 -8.17 3.01 -6.93
N VAL A 68 -8.87 1.98 -6.45
CA VAL A 68 -10.34 1.96 -6.44
C VAL A 68 -10.89 2.87 -5.34
N ARG A 69 -11.90 3.67 -5.67
CA ARG A 69 -12.70 4.43 -4.71
C ARG A 69 -13.76 3.50 -4.12
N SER A 70 -13.73 3.33 -2.80
CA SER A 70 -14.83 2.72 -2.03
C SER A 70 -15.63 3.81 -1.32
#